data_AF-A0A1C4FXH7-F1
#
_entry.id   AF-A0A1C4FXH7-F1
#
_cell.length_a   1.000
_cell.length_b   1.000
_cell.length_c   1.000
_cell.angle_alpha   90.00
_cell.angle_beta   90.00
_cell.angle_gamma   90.00
#
_symmetry.space_group_name_H-M   'P 1'
#
loop_
_entity.id
_entity.type
_entity.pdbx_description
1 polymer ?
#
loop_
_entity_poly.entity_id
_entity_poly.type
_entity_poly.pdbx_seq_one_letter_code
_entity_poly.pdbx_strand_id
1 'polypeptide(L)'
;MARDLTTSPVDRKKILEDNDAIKAVYDNLGFEGVRFEGRFRFTKGQVARFYEVDVRTIERLLENHSQEMQNNGYELFKGARLRGLRLAFLQHLEQSHVSDIDVGDISQIYENELVANKAPSLGIFTFKSVLNIGMLLTGSQRAKQVRSAILNIVIDVMNKRLGGSTKYINQREEEFLPSALREFNYRKVFTDALDKYIQANKFKYAQLTDKIYRSIFREQSKEYRKILCLNAKESVRATMYSEVLDLIASYENGFADFLKKKFEQNESNPIRLSEANLLFHEFEQLTEQLYEPLKEKARVLMATRDMAFRDALHEKLKDYIDTVSLDDIDKFLGEKSKALEERIVENKEIFIRLKDR
;
A
#
# COMPACT_ATOMS: atom_id res chain seq x y z
N MET A 1 -1.79 -9.67 11.75
CA MET A 1 -2.19 -8.30 12.13
C MET A 1 -1.39 -7.37 11.26
N ALA A 2 -2.04 -6.50 10.49
CA ALA A 2 -1.35 -5.59 9.58
C ALA A 2 -0.38 -4.70 10.39
N ARG A 3 0.89 -4.71 10.01
CA ARG A 3 1.88 -3.78 10.59
C ARG A 3 1.54 -2.37 10.15
N ASP A 4 1.36 -1.46 11.10
CA ASP A 4 1.15 -0.03 10.87
C ASP A 4 2.25 0.77 11.60
N LEU A 5 2.58 1.94 11.05
CA LEU A 5 3.58 2.85 11.59
C LEU A 5 3.26 3.30 13.02
N THR A 6 1.99 3.27 13.42
CA THR A 6 1.57 3.60 14.78
C THR A 6 2.00 2.56 15.82
N THR A 7 2.16 1.30 15.43
CA THR A 7 2.42 0.19 16.37
C THR A 7 3.82 -0.40 16.23
N SER A 8 4.47 -0.28 15.07
CA SER A 8 5.75 -0.94 14.80
C SER A 8 6.97 0.01 14.90
N PRO A 9 7.73 -0.01 16.02
CA PRO A 9 8.95 0.79 16.15
C PRO A 9 10.06 0.36 15.16
N VAL A 10 10.11 -0.91 14.79
CA VAL A 10 11.11 -1.45 13.85
C VAL A 10 10.88 -0.87 12.45
N ASP A 11 9.63 -0.84 11.99
CA ASP A 11 9.31 -0.31 10.66
C ASP A 11 9.51 1.21 10.59
N ARG A 12 9.14 1.95 11.66
CA ARG A 12 9.46 3.38 11.78
C ARG A 12 10.97 3.61 11.68
N LYS A 13 11.76 2.83 12.43
CA LYS A 13 13.23 2.93 12.39
C LYS A 13 13.77 2.70 10.98
N LYS A 14 13.30 1.66 10.28
CA LYS A 14 13.73 1.35 8.90
C LYS A 14 13.48 2.52 7.95
N ILE A 15 12.29 3.12 7.99
CA ILE A 15 11.98 4.30 7.17
C ILE A 15 12.84 5.51 7.55
N LEU A 16 13.04 5.75 8.84
CA LEU A 16 13.81 6.89 9.35
C LEU A 16 15.34 6.71 9.23
N GLU A 17 15.83 5.52 8.90
CA GLU A 17 17.24 5.28 8.56
C GLU A 17 17.52 5.44 7.06
N ASP A 18 16.49 5.35 6.21
CA ASP A 18 16.63 5.57 4.77
C ASP A 18 16.75 7.06 4.42
N ASN A 19 17.98 7.52 4.21
CA ASN A 19 18.26 8.93 3.95
C ASN A 19 17.68 9.43 2.61
N ASP A 20 17.57 8.59 1.58
CA ASP A 20 16.98 9.00 0.31
C ASP A 20 15.46 9.19 0.46
N ALA A 21 14.81 8.26 1.17
CA ALA A 21 13.39 8.38 1.48
C ALA A 21 13.09 9.61 2.32
N ILE A 22 13.87 9.88 3.38
CA ILE A 22 13.67 11.06 4.23
C ILE A 22 13.88 12.35 3.46
N LYS A 23 14.88 12.40 2.57
CA LYS A 23 15.12 13.57 1.73
C LYS A 23 13.94 13.80 0.80
N ALA A 24 13.46 12.77 0.12
CA ALA A 24 12.28 12.86 -0.74
C ALA A 24 11.03 13.28 0.07
N VAL A 25 10.85 12.77 1.28
CA VAL A 25 9.76 13.17 2.18
C VAL A 25 9.87 14.64 2.58
N TYR A 26 11.07 15.13 2.87
CA TYR A 26 11.33 16.53 3.21
C TYR A 26 10.95 17.46 2.05
N ASP A 27 11.42 17.14 0.84
CA ASP A 27 11.20 17.95 -0.36
C ASP A 27 9.70 18.07 -0.72
N ASN A 28 8.87 17.10 -0.32
CA ASN A 28 7.42 17.08 -0.60
C ASN A 28 6.54 17.65 0.52
N LEU A 29 6.95 17.56 1.79
CA LEU A 29 6.11 18.00 2.91
C LEU A 29 6.08 19.51 3.11
N GLY A 30 7.07 20.24 2.56
CA GLY A 30 7.10 21.72 2.63
C GLY A 30 7.15 22.28 4.05
N PHE A 31 7.58 21.47 5.04
CA PHE A 31 7.66 21.91 6.43
C PHE A 31 9.02 22.56 6.70
N GLU A 32 9.03 23.89 6.67
CA GLU A 32 10.24 24.68 6.84
C GLU A 32 10.79 24.59 8.26
N GLY A 33 12.09 24.27 8.35
CA GLY A 33 12.82 24.20 9.60
C GLY A 33 13.96 25.20 9.62
N VAL A 34 14.40 25.58 10.82
CA VAL A 34 15.54 26.49 10.95
C VAL A 34 16.83 25.70 10.90
N ARG A 35 17.76 26.12 10.03
CA ARG A 35 19.07 25.48 9.91
C ARG A 35 19.96 25.88 11.08
N PHE A 36 20.33 24.92 11.93
CA PHE A 36 21.24 25.12 13.04
C PHE A 36 22.12 23.88 13.23
N GLU A 37 23.44 24.09 13.36
CA GLU A 37 24.45 23.01 13.43
C GLU A 37 24.34 22.01 12.26
N GLY A 38 24.09 22.53 11.05
CA GLY A 38 24.02 21.70 9.83
C GLY A 38 22.75 20.86 9.70
N ARG A 39 21.76 20.98 10.60
CA ARG A 39 20.48 20.26 10.54
C ARG A 39 19.29 21.21 10.62
N PHE A 40 18.16 20.81 10.04
CA PHE A 40 16.89 21.50 10.26
C PHE A 40 16.35 21.17 11.65
N ARG A 41 16.01 22.21 12.41
CA ARG A 41 15.56 22.14 13.79
C ARG A 41 14.15 22.70 13.93
N PHE A 42 13.36 22.05 14.78
CA PHE A 42 11.96 22.39 15.02
C PHE A 42 11.68 22.46 16.53
N THR A 43 10.83 23.40 16.94
CA THR A 43 10.33 23.51 18.32
C THR A 43 9.17 22.56 18.55
N LYS A 44 8.92 22.24 19.82
CA LYS A 44 7.73 21.47 20.21
C LYS A 44 6.42 22.11 19.73
N GLY A 45 6.32 23.45 19.80
CA GLY A 45 5.13 24.17 19.38
C GLY A 45 4.93 24.18 17.86
N GLN A 46 6.00 24.22 17.08
CA GLN A 46 5.96 23.98 15.63
C GLN A 46 5.39 22.60 15.29
N VAL A 47 5.88 21.56 15.96
CA VAL A 47 5.42 20.18 15.71
C VAL A 47 3.96 19.99 16.11
N ALA A 48 3.56 20.55 17.26
CA ALA A 48 2.17 20.51 17.72
C ALA A 48 1.22 21.19 16.73
N ARG A 49 1.58 22.39 16.24
CA ARG A 49 0.82 23.11 15.22
C ARG A 49 0.76 22.37 13.89
N PHE A 50 1.89 21.87 13.41
CA PHE A 50 1.97 21.13 12.15
C PHE A 50 1.05 19.91 12.13
N TYR A 51 0.93 19.20 13.25
CA TYR A 51 0.03 18.05 13.38
C TYR A 51 -1.36 18.38 13.93
N GLU A 52 -1.68 19.66 14.18
CA GLU A 52 -2.97 20.11 14.71
C GLU A 52 -3.34 19.40 16.03
N VAL A 53 -2.37 19.29 16.95
CA VAL A 53 -2.55 18.67 18.26
C VAL A 53 -2.11 19.60 19.39
N ASP A 54 -2.62 19.36 20.59
CA ASP A 54 -2.14 20.05 21.80
C ASP A 54 -0.68 19.67 22.07
N VAL A 55 0.12 20.64 22.51
CA VAL A 55 1.49 20.46 23.00
C VAL A 55 1.58 19.34 24.04
N ARG A 56 0.56 19.19 24.90
CA ARG A 56 0.47 18.10 25.89
C ARG A 56 0.46 16.71 25.26
N THR A 57 -0.08 16.58 24.05
CA THR A 57 -0.08 15.32 23.30
C THR A 57 1.34 14.96 22.88
N ILE A 58 2.12 15.96 22.45
CA ILE A 58 3.54 15.79 22.09
C ILE A 58 4.36 15.43 23.33
N GLU A 59 4.11 16.07 24.48
CA GLU A 59 4.78 15.75 25.74
C GLU A 59 4.54 14.30 26.16
N ARG A 60 3.28 13.85 26.12
CA ARG A 60 2.93 12.45 26.43
C ARG A 60 3.63 11.46 25.50
N LEU A 61 3.78 11.78 24.22
CA LEU A 61 4.53 10.93 23.27
C LEU A 61 6.03 10.91 23.60
N LEU A 62 6.62 12.05 23.95
CA LEU A 62 8.02 12.12 24.37
C LEU A 62 8.28 11.32 25.65
N GLU A 63 7.35 11.31 26.59
CA GLU A 63 7.44 10.51 27.82
C GLU A 63 7.36 9.01 27.51
N ASN A 64 6.33 8.60 26.76
CA ASN A 64 6.08 7.19 26.45
C ASN A 64 7.11 6.58 25.48
N HIS A 65 7.73 7.39 24.62
CA HIS A 65 8.66 6.95 23.56
C HIS A 65 10.03 7.66 23.64
N SER A 66 10.49 8.01 24.85
CA SER A 66 11.68 8.84 25.08
C SER A 66 12.94 8.32 24.38
N GLN A 67 13.27 7.05 24.52
CA GLN A 67 14.46 6.44 23.90
C GLN A 67 14.39 6.49 22.37
N GLU A 68 13.22 6.19 21.81
CA GLU A 68 12.99 6.20 20.36
C GLU A 68 13.13 7.63 19.80
N MET A 69 12.58 8.61 20.51
CA MET A 69 12.67 10.02 20.13
C MET A 69 14.10 10.55 20.17
N GLN A 70 14.87 10.22 21.21
CA GLN A 70 16.28 10.62 21.30
C GLN A 70 17.11 10.03 20.16
N ASN A 71 16.92 8.73 19.89
CA ASN A 71 17.61 8.05 18.77
C ASN A 71 17.25 8.70 17.41
N ASN A 72 16.02 9.16 17.26
CA ASN A 72 15.52 9.81 16.04
C ASN A 72 15.76 11.33 16.01
N GLY A 73 16.54 11.88 16.95
CA GLY A 73 17.04 13.25 16.91
C GLY A 73 16.19 14.28 17.67
N TYR A 74 15.49 13.87 18.72
CA TYR A 74 15.00 14.77 19.77
C TYR A 74 16.11 15.06 20.79
N GLU A 75 16.36 16.34 21.06
CA GLU A 75 17.43 16.79 21.97
C GLU A 75 16.94 17.92 22.88
N LEU A 76 17.46 17.98 24.12
CA LEU A 76 17.19 19.08 25.04
C LEU A 76 18.34 20.10 25.02
N PHE A 77 18.10 21.29 24.49
CA PHE A 77 19.10 22.34 24.38
C PHE A 77 19.12 23.21 25.64
N LYS A 78 20.32 23.55 26.14
CA LYS A 78 20.54 24.37 27.35
C LYS A 78 21.67 25.36 27.13
N GLY A 79 21.72 26.41 27.95
CA GLY A 79 22.86 27.32 28.06
C GLY A 79 23.26 28.02 26.74
N ALA A 80 24.54 27.97 26.38
CA ALA A 80 25.07 28.64 25.19
C ALA A 80 24.45 28.14 23.87
N ARG A 81 24.22 26.82 23.74
CA ARG A 81 23.62 26.21 22.55
C ARG A 81 22.19 26.69 22.32
N LEU A 82 21.42 26.85 23.40
CA LEU A 82 20.07 27.42 23.33
C LEU A 82 20.08 28.90 22.91
N ARG A 83 21.04 29.70 23.40
CA ARG A 83 21.20 31.10 22.96
C ARG A 83 21.52 31.20 21.48
N GLY A 84 22.45 30.37 20.99
CA GLY A 84 22.79 30.30 19.57
C GLY A 84 21.59 29.89 18.70
N LEU A 85 20.80 28.92 19.15
CA LEU A 85 19.59 28.50 18.44
C LEU A 85 18.57 29.63 18.36
N ARG A 86 18.31 30.35 19.46
CA ARG A 86 17.38 31.50 19.46
C ARG A 86 17.80 32.55 18.43
N LEU A 87 19.09 32.86 18.34
CA LEU A 87 19.60 33.79 17.33
C LEU A 87 19.38 33.28 15.91
N ALA A 88 19.62 31.99 15.64
CA ALA A 88 19.39 31.41 14.32
C ALA A 88 17.91 31.47 13.90
N PHE A 89 16.98 31.24 14.84
CA PHE A 89 15.54 31.39 14.57
C PHE A 89 15.17 32.85 14.29
N LEU A 90 15.66 33.81 15.08
CA LEU A 90 15.42 35.24 14.83
C LEU A 90 15.92 35.68 13.45
N GLN A 91 17.15 35.29 13.09
CA GLN A 91 17.71 35.58 11.77
C GLN A 91 16.90 34.96 10.63
N HIS A 92 16.38 33.74 10.83
CA HIS A 92 15.54 33.08 9.84
C HIS A 92 14.21 33.83 9.65
N LEU A 93 13.59 34.31 10.74
CA LEU A 93 12.37 35.13 10.67
C LEU A 93 12.61 36.44 9.92
N GLU A 94 13.72 37.14 10.21
CA GLU A 94 14.11 38.39 9.53
C GLU A 94 14.28 38.19 8.01
N GLN A 95 14.78 37.03 7.57
CA GLN A 95 15.00 36.71 6.16
C GLN A 95 13.71 36.32 5.43
N SER A 96 12.71 35.77 6.13
CA SER A 96 11.43 35.36 5.54
C SER A 96 10.41 36.50 5.38
N HIS A 97 10.73 37.72 5.85
CA HIS A 97 9.87 38.90 5.73
C HIS A 97 9.94 39.57 4.34
N VAL A 98 9.51 38.86 3.29
CA VAL A 98 9.08 39.48 2.02
C VAL A 98 7.63 39.09 1.76
N SER A 99 6.72 40.04 2.10
CA SER A 99 5.30 40.15 1.77
C SER A 99 4.48 38.87 1.58
N ASP A 100 3.58 38.57 2.54
CA ASP A 100 2.16 38.32 2.25
C ASP A 100 1.33 38.24 3.56
N ILE A 101 0.04 38.51 3.43
CA ILE A 101 -0.91 39.03 4.44
C ILE A 101 -1.17 38.10 5.66
N ASP A 102 -0.56 36.92 5.74
CA ASP A 102 -0.78 35.90 6.79
C ASP A 102 0.47 35.55 7.63
N VAL A 103 1.63 36.17 7.32
CA VAL A 103 2.92 35.86 7.98
C VAL A 103 3.09 36.57 9.34
N GLY A 104 2.31 37.63 9.59
CA GLY A 104 2.37 38.43 10.82
C GLY A 104 2.03 37.64 12.08
N ASP A 105 0.97 36.82 12.05
CA ASP A 105 0.58 35.97 13.17
C ASP A 105 1.60 34.85 13.41
N ILE A 106 2.16 34.28 12.34
CA ILE A 106 3.17 33.22 12.44
C ILE A 106 4.46 33.72 13.08
N SER A 107 4.94 34.91 12.67
CA SER A 107 6.13 35.56 13.22
C SER A 107 5.94 35.90 14.72
N GLN A 108 4.79 36.46 15.08
CA GLN A 108 4.45 36.74 16.48
C GLN A 108 4.37 35.46 17.33
N ILE A 109 3.87 34.35 16.79
CA ILE A 109 3.85 33.07 17.53
C ILE A 109 5.26 32.50 17.69
N TYR A 110 6.14 32.64 16.69
CA TYR A 110 7.54 32.24 16.81
C TYR A 110 8.30 33.06 17.85
N GLU A 111 8.12 34.38 17.83
CA GLU A 111 8.65 35.25 18.86
C GLU A 111 8.09 34.86 20.23
N ASN A 112 6.78 34.63 20.37
CA ASN A 112 6.19 34.21 21.64
C ASN A 112 6.71 32.84 22.12
N GLU A 113 6.88 31.85 21.24
CA GLU A 113 7.43 30.54 21.59
C GLU A 113 8.91 30.59 22.02
N LEU A 114 9.72 31.46 21.40
CA LEU A 114 11.18 31.50 21.59
C LEU A 114 11.65 32.55 22.59
N VAL A 115 10.97 33.70 22.64
CA VAL A 115 11.28 34.89 23.44
C VAL A 115 10.53 34.89 24.77
N ALA A 116 9.24 34.51 24.80
CA ALA A 116 8.48 34.45 26.07
C ALA A 116 8.90 33.25 26.93
N ASN A 117 9.42 32.19 26.30
CA ASN A 117 9.83 30.97 26.99
C ASN A 117 11.24 31.12 27.57
N LYS A 118 11.36 31.83 28.71
CA LYS A 118 12.60 32.00 29.52
C LYS A 118 13.11 30.71 30.17
N ALA A 119 12.58 29.55 29.79
CA ALA A 119 12.99 28.26 30.32
C ALA A 119 14.51 28.05 30.13
N PRO A 120 15.21 27.46 31.14
CA PRO A 120 16.64 27.18 31.06
C PRO A 120 16.98 26.07 30.06
N SER A 121 15.95 25.39 29.52
CA SER A 121 16.07 24.32 28.55
C SER A 121 14.90 24.29 27.56
N LEU A 122 15.15 23.91 26.32
CA LEU A 122 14.14 23.78 25.27
C LEU A 122 14.30 22.46 24.51
N GLY A 123 13.20 21.72 24.33
CA GLY A 123 13.18 20.49 23.53
C GLY A 123 13.12 20.79 22.04
N ILE A 124 14.06 20.24 21.29
CA ILE A 124 14.28 20.51 19.87
C ILE A 124 14.27 19.20 19.08
N PHE A 125 13.61 19.25 17.94
CA PHE A 125 13.40 18.13 17.04
C PHE A 125 14.24 18.32 15.77
N THR A 126 14.80 17.24 15.26
CA THR A 126 15.20 17.15 13.84
C THR A 126 14.00 16.72 12.99
N PHE A 127 14.12 16.86 11.67
CA PHE A 127 13.06 16.40 10.76
C PHE A 127 12.69 14.92 10.95
N LYS A 128 13.68 14.04 11.20
CA LYS A 128 13.43 12.62 11.50
C LYS A 128 12.52 12.44 12.73
N SER A 129 12.79 13.18 13.81
CA SER A 129 11.94 13.13 15.00
C SER A 129 10.55 13.74 14.79
N VAL A 130 10.40 14.74 13.90
CA VAL A 130 9.08 15.25 13.50
C VAL A 130 8.27 14.15 12.81
N LEU A 131 8.86 13.49 11.82
CA LEU A 131 8.20 12.36 11.15
C LEU A 131 7.86 11.24 12.13
N ASN A 132 8.76 10.93 13.08
CA ASN A 132 8.51 9.90 14.08
C ASN A 132 7.28 10.22 14.96
N ILE A 133 7.10 11.48 15.35
CA ILE A 133 5.90 11.95 16.04
C ILE A 133 4.66 11.72 15.18
N GLY A 134 4.70 12.12 13.90
CA GLY A 134 3.60 11.87 12.96
C GLY A 134 3.27 10.40 12.80
N MET A 135 4.28 9.52 12.84
CA MET A 135 4.08 8.07 12.76
C MET A 135 3.38 7.51 14.01
N LEU A 136 3.58 8.10 15.19
CA LEU A 136 2.96 7.66 16.46
C LEU A 136 1.58 8.29 16.74
N LEU A 137 1.26 9.43 16.13
CA LEU A 137 0.02 10.16 16.39
C LEU A 137 -1.22 9.48 15.77
N THR A 138 -1.98 8.74 16.56
CA THR A 138 -3.21 8.07 16.09
C THR A 138 -4.41 9.03 15.94
N GLY A 139 -4.50 10.06 16.78
CA GLY A 139 -5.66 10.97 16.86
C GLY A 139 -5.62 12.21 15.97
N SER A 140 -4.59 12.36 15.13
CA SER A 140 -4.45 13.53 14.24
C SER A 140 -4.72 13.14 12.79
N GLN A 141 -5.67 13.83 12.16
CA GLN A 141 -5.96 13.65 10.74
C GLN A 141 -4.78 14.09 9.87
N ARG A 142 -4.08 15.16 10.28
CA ARG A 142 -2.87 15.64 9.63
C ARG A 142 -1.74 14.61 9.73
N ALA A 143 -1.59 13.96 10.89
CA ALA A 143 -0.64 12.86 11.05
C ALA A 143 -0.99 11.64 10.18
N LYS A 144 -2.28 11.32 10.01
CA LYS A 144 -2.73 10.26 9.09
C LYS A 144 -2.33 10.57 7.65
N GLN A 145 -2.56 11.80 7.17
CA GLN A 145 -2.14 12.24 5.84
C GLN A 145 -0.62 12.13 5.66
N VAL A 146 0.15 12.59 6.66
CA VAL A 146 1.62 12.53 6.62
C VAL A 146 2.10 11.07 6.58
N ARG A 147 1.51 10.15 7.34
CA ARG A 147 1.85 8.71 7.26
C ARG A 147 1.61 8.16 5.86
N SER A 148 0.45 8.43 5.27
CA SER A 148 0.14 8.00 3.89
C SER A 148 1.14 8.57 2.88
N ALA A 149 1.48 9.86 2.99
CA ALA A 149 2.46 10.50 2.12
C ALA A 149 3.86 9.88 2.26
N ILE A 150 4.30 9.59 3.50
CA ILE A 150 5.58 8.91 3.75
C ILE A 150 5.60 7.55 3.07
N LEU A 151 4.56 6.73 3.24
CA LEU A 151 4.51 5.40 2.64
C LEU A 151 4.58 5.47 1.10
N ASN A 152 3.83 6.38 0.48
CA ASN A 152 3.87 6.57 -0.97
C ASN A 152 5.27 6.98 -1.47
N ILE A 153 5.92 7.94 -0.79
CA ILE A 153 7.26 8.39 -1.17
C ILE A 153 8.29 7.28 -0.98
N VAL A 154 8.19 6.51 0.10
CA VAL A 154 9.06 5.35 0.34
C VAL A 154 8.90 4.32 -0.77
N ILE A 155 7.65 4.03 -1.18
CA ILE A 155 7.34 3.15 -2.32
C ILE A 155 8.03 3.65 -3.60
N ASP A 156 7.90 4.95 -3.92
CA ASP A 156 8.52 5.54 -5.11
C ASP A 156 10.05 5.44 -5.10
N VAL A 157 10.68 5.70 -3.95
CA VAL A 157 12.14 5.61 -3.79
C VAL A 157 12.59 4.16 -3.97
N MET A 158 11.91 3.18 -3.37
CA MET A 158 12.25 1.77 -3.54
C MET A 158 12.01 1.29 -4.98
N ASN A 159 10.89 1.67 -5.60
CA ASN A 159 10.59 1.37 -7.00
C ASN A 159 11.69 1.88 -7.94
N LYS A 160 12.16 3.12 -7.74
CA LYS A 160 13.26 3.71 -8.51
C LYS A 160 14.56 2.93 -8.33
N ARG A 161 14.88 2.51 -7.11
CA ARG A 161 16.07 1.66 -6.85
C ARG A 161 16.03 0.32 -7.57
N LEU A 162 14.82 -0.20 -7.82
CA LEU A 162 14.60 -1.51 -8.46
C LEU A 162 14.48 -1.43 -9.99
N GLY A 163 14.81 -0.28 -10.60
CA GLY A 163 14.80 -0.12 -12.05
C GLY A 163 13.44 0.23 -12.66
N GLY A 164 12.44 0.57 -11.84
CA GLY A 164 11.20 1.21 -12.28
C GLY A 164 10.19 0.35 -13.03
N SER A 165 10.47 -0.93 -13.31
CA SER A 165 9.48 -1.84 -13.92
C SER A 165 8.54 -2.40 -12.84
N THR A 166 7.33 -1.87 -12.78
CA THR A 166 6.33 -2.22 -11.75
C THR A 166 5.21 -3.14 -12.26
N LYS A 167 5.15 -3.38 -13.58
CA LYS A 167 4.08 -4.18 -14.22
C LYS A 167 3.92 -5.57 -13.57
N TYR A 168 5.03 -6.22 -13.23
CA TYR A 168 5.06 -7.58 -12.65
C TYR A 168 5.49 -7.60 -11.17
N ILE A 169 5.26 -6.51 -10.44
CA ILE A 169 5.64 -6.38 -9.02
C ILE A 169 5.01 -7.46 -8.12
N ASN A 170 3.82 -7.94 -8.48
CA ASN A 170 3.14 -9.06 -7.83
C ASN A 170 3.97 -10.35 -7.82
N GLN A 171 4.84 -10.55 -8.81
CA GLN A 171 5.66 -11.77 -8.93
C GLN A 171 6.78 -11.86 -7.91
N ARG A 172 7.03 -10.74 -7.21
CA ARG A 172 8.08 -10.63 -6.20
C ARG A 172 7.64 -11.11 -4.83
N GLU A 173 6.36 -11.42 -4.66
CA GLU A 173 5.77 -12.03 -3.46
C GLU A 173 6.04 -13.55 -3.38
N GLU A 174 6.07 -14.07 -2.15
CA GLU A 174 6.20 -15.51 -1.84
C GLU A 174 5.00 -16.36 -2.28
N GLU A 175 3.81 -15.87 -1.94
CA GLU A 175 2.48 -16.20 -2.48
C GLU A 175 2.42 -16.55 -3.97
N PHE A 176 3.21 -15.86 -4.79
CA PHE A 176 2.90 -15.73 -6.20
C PHE A 176 3.00 -17.06 -6.94
N LEU A 177 4.10 -17.80 -6.74
CA LEU A 177 4.34 -19.05 -7.45
C LEU A 177 3.32 -20.15 -7.09
N PRO A 178 3.04 -20.43 -5.81
CA PRO A 178 1.99 -21.38 -5.43
C PRO A 178 0.61 -21.01 -5.98
N SER A 179 0.19 -19.74 -5.86
CA SER A 179 -1.13 -19.30 -6.32
C SER A 179 -1.23 -19.31 -7.85
N ALA A 180 -0.16 -18.94 -8.58
CA ALA A 180 -0.11 -19.03 -10.03
C ALA A 180 -0.20 -20.47 -10.54
N LEU A 181 0.48 -21.42 -9.89
CA LEU A 181 0.39 -22.84 -10.24
C LEU A 181 -1.02 -23.39 -9.98
N ARG A 182 -1.60 -23.03 -8.84
CA ARG A 182 -2.96 -23.42 -8.46
C ARG A 182 -3.98 -22.90 -9.46
N GLU A 183 -3.88 -21.62 -9.81
CA GLU A 183 -4.72 -21.00 -10.85
C GLU A 183 -4.59 -21.72 -12.18
N PHE A 184 -3.36 -22.02 -12.63
CA PHE A 184 -3.15 -22.75 -13.89
C PHE A 184 -3.88 -24.10 -13.92
N ASN A 185 -3.82 -24.85 -12.81
CA ASN A 185 -4.50 -26.14 -12.69
C ASN A 185 -6.03 -26.00 -12.67
N TYR A 186 -6.58 -25.07 -11.89
CA TYR A 186 -8.03 -24.88 -11.82
C TYR A 186 -8.61 -24.24 -13.07
N ARG A 187 -7.83 -23.43 -13.79
CA ARG A 187 -8.19 -22.96 -15.12
C ARG A 187 -8.41 -24.13 -16.06
N LYS A 188 -7.53 -25.14 -16.04
CA LYS A 188 -7.67 -26.35 -16.85
C LYS A 188 -8.93 -27.14 -16.47
N VAL A 189 -9.17 -27.35 -15.17
CA VAL A 189 -10.40 -28.00 -14.66
C VAL A 189 -11.65 -27.28 -15.17
N PHE A 190 -11.66 -25.95 -15.12
CA PHE A 190 -12.75 -25.14 -15.62
C PHE A 190 -12.95 -25.29 -17.12
N THR A 191 -11.89 -25.13 -17.92
CA THR A 191 -12.00 -25.27 -19.38
C THR A 191 -12.46 -26.68 -19.79
N ASP A 192 -11.95 -27.72 -19.13
CA ASP A 192 -12.33 -29.11 -19.38
C ASP A 192 -13.80 -29.35 -19.02
N ALA A 193 -14.30 -28.75 -17.94
CA ALA A 193 -15.72 -28.79 -17.58
C ALA A 193 -16.60 -28.05 -18.59
N LEU A 194 -16.15 -26.88 -19.09
CA LEU A 194 -16.86 -26.19 -20.17
C LEU A 194 -16.89 -27.01 -21.46
N ASP A 195 -15.86 -27.81 -21.74
CA ASP A 195 -15.81 -28.71 -22.89
C ASP A 195 -16.70 -29.93 -22.75
N LYS A 196 -16.76 -30.50 -21.54
CA LYS A 196 -17.54 -31.70 -21.28
C LYS A 196 -19.04 -31.44 -21.14
N TYR A 197 -19.41 -30.35 -20.47
CA TYR A 197 -20.80 -30.16 -20.02
C TYR A 197 -21.58 -29.12 -20.84
N ILE A 198 -20.91 -28.25 -21.59
CA ILE A 198 -21.55 -27.24 -22.43
C ILE A 198 -21.42 -27.61 -23.89
N GLN A 199 -22.50 -27.45 -24.65
CA GLN A 199 -22.51 -27.62 -26.09
C GLN A 199 -21.37 -26.81 -26.76
N ALA A 200 -20.76 -27.38 -27.78
CA ALA A 200 -19.65 -26.76 -28.51
C ALA A 200 -20.01 -25.33 -28.98
N ASN A 201 -19.29 -24.35 -28.45
CA ASN A 201 -19.49 -22.94 -28.76
C ASN A 201 -18.17 -22.18 -28.60
N LYS A 202 -17.77 -21.41 -29.62
CA LYS A 202 -16.50 -20.65 -29.62
C LYS A 202 -16.45 -19.54 -28.57
N PHE A 203 -17.59 -19.04 -28.12
CA PHE A 203 -17.70 -17.92 -27.19
C PHE A 203 -17.75 -18.33 -25.70
N LYS A 204 -17.94 -19.63 -25.40
CA LYS A 204 -18.20 -20.08 -24.02
C LYS A 204 -17.09 -19.70 -23.04
N TYR A 205 -15.82 -19.82 -23.44
CA TYR A 205 -14.69 -19.49 -22.58
C TYR A 205 -14.64 -18.00 -22.27
N ALA A 206 -14.67 -17.15 -23.31
CA ALA A 206 -14.58 -15.70 -23.14
C ALA A 206 -15.75 -15.17 -22.29
N GLN A 207 -16.98 -15.60 -22.57
CA GLN A 207 -18.17 -15.13 -21.84
C GLN A 207 -18.17 -15.57 -20.38
N LEU A 208 -17.90 -16.85 -20.09
CA LEU A 208 -17.95 -17.36 -18.72
C LEU A 208 -16.75 -16.89 -17.90
N THR A 209 -15.55 -16.76 -18.50
CA THR A 209 -14.42 -16.11 -17.82
C THR A 209 -14.73 -14.65 -17.53
N ASP A 210 -15.27 -13.87 -18.46
CA ASP A 210 -15.61 -12.46 -18.20
C ASP A 210 -16.68 -12.31 -17.11
N LYS A 211 -17.59 -13.28 -16.95
CA LYS A 211 -18.55 -13.29 -15.82
C LYS A 211 -17.86 -13.41 -14.46
N ILE A 212 -16.84 -14.26 -14.35
CA ILE A 212 -16.02 -14.37 -13.13
C ILE A 212 -15.35 -13.02 -12.82
N TYR A 213 -14.77 -12.38 -13.83
CA TYR A 213 -14.12 -11.06 -13.66
C TYR A 213 -15.12 -9.99 -13.23
N ARG A 214 -16.30 -9.94 -13.84
CA ARG A 214 -17.35 -8.99 -13.45
C ARG A 214 -17.84 -9.22 -12.02
N SER A 215 -18.00 -10.48 -11.61
CA SER A 215 -18.42 -10.84 -10.25
C SER A 215 -17.40 -10.35 -9.21
N ILE A 216 -16.10 -10.60 -9.47
CA ILE A 216 -15.03 -10.23 -8.53
C ILE A 216 -14.74 -8.73 -8.57
N PHE A 217 -14.48 -8.14 -9.74
CA PHE A 217 -13.91 -6.80 -9.88
C PHE A 217 -14.90 -5.72 -10.32
N ARG A 218 -16.13 -6.05 -10.72
CA ARG A 218 -17.04 -5.13 -11.43
C ARG A 218 -16.51 -4.64 -12.80
N GLU A 219 -15.37 -5.15 -13.23
CA GLU A 219 -14.68 -4.83 -14.49
C GLU A 219 -14.58 -6.08 -15.38
N GLN A 220 -14.32 -5.87 -16.68
CA GLN A 220 -14.04 -6.97 -17.62
C GLN A 220 -12.54 -7.14 -17.84
N SER A 221 -12.13 -8.32 -18.29
CA SER A 221 -10.71 -8.62 -18.59
C SER A 221 -10.06 -7.63 -19.57
N LYS A 222 -10.83 -7.13 -20.54
CA LYS A 222 -10.38 -6.11 -21.52
C LYS A 222 -10.18 -4.72 -20.90
N GLU A 223 -10.99 -4.35 -19.91
CA GLU A 223 -10.84 -3.07 -19.20
C GLU A 223 -9.56 -3.11 -18.37
N TYR A 224 -9.39 -4.18 -17.58
CA TYR A 224 -8.19 -4.42 -16.79
C TYR A 224 -6.91 -4.44 -17.64
N ARG A 225 -6.96 -5.06 -18.82
CA ARG A 225 -5.85 -5.06 -19.79
C ARG A 225 -5.41 -3.65 -20.19
N LYS A 226 -6.37 -2.74 -20.38
CA LYS A 226 -6.10 -1.34 -20.76
C LYS A 226 -5.48 -0.57 -19.61
N ILE A 227 -6.00 -0.75 -18.39
CA ILE A 227 -5.50 -0.09 -17.18
C ILE A 227 -4.01 -0.39 -16.98
N LEU A 228 -3.60 -1.65 -17.16
CA LEU A 228 -2.19 -2.06 -17.04
C LEU A 228 -1.36 -1.96 -18.33
N CYS A 229 -1.88 -1.33 -19.37
CA CYS A 229 -1.19 -1.15 -20.66
C CYS A 229 -0.60 -2.46 -21.22
N LEU A 230 -1.38 -3.55 -21.18
CA LEU A 230 -0.90 -4.89 -21.54
C LEU A 230 -1.06 -5.18 -23.04
N ASN A 231 0.03 -5.65 -23.66
CA ASN A 231 0.06 -6.05 -25.08
C ASN A 231 -0.78 -7.31 -25.33
N ALA A 232 -1.29 -7.51 -26.55
CA ALA A 232 -2.20 -8.61 -26.88
C ALA A 232 -1.71 -10.02 -26.47
N LYS A 233 -0.39 -10.26 -26.47
CA LYS A 233 0.22 -11.54 -26.09
C LYS A 233 0.49 -11.68 -24.58
N GLU A 234 0.43 -10.59 -23.82
CA GLU A 234 0.69 -10.61 -22.38
C GLU A 234 -0.49 -11.21 -21.62
N SER A 235 -0.20 -12.01 -20.60
CA SER A 235 -1.21 -12.61 -19.74
C SER A 235 -1.70 -11.60 -18.70
N VAL A 236 -3.01 -11.42 -18.63
CA VAL A 236 -3.66 -10.63 -17.56
C VAL A 236 -3.45 -11.28 -16.19
N ARG A 237 -3.44 -12.61 -16.10
CA ARG A 237 -3.28 -13.32 -14.82
C ARG A 237 -1.86 -13.21 -14.26
N ALA A 238 -0.86 -13.08 -15.12
CA ALA A 238 0.52 -12.90 -14.69
C ALA A 238 0.75 -11.58 -13.92
N THR A 239 -0.17 -10.61 -14.01
CA THR A 239 -0.13 -9.36 -13.24
C THR A 239 -1.06 -9.37 -12.02
N MET A 240 -1.84 -10.43 -11.79
CA MET A 240 -2.74 -10.50 -10.63
C MET A 240 -1.97 -10.88 -9.36
N TYR A 241 -2.39 -10.32 -8.22
CA TYR A 241 -1.85 -10.69 -6.91
C TYR A 241 -2.28 -12.10 -6.50
N SER A 242 -1.53 -12.72 -5.61
CA SER A 242 -1.71 -14.13 -5.21
C SER A 242 -3.10 -14.40 -4.64
N GLU A 243 -3.59 -13.51 -3.77
CA GLU A 243 -4.92 -13.61 -3.16
C GLU A 243 -6.04 -13.54 -4.21
N VAL A 244 -5.80 -12.81 -5.29
CA VAL A 244 -6.75 -12.61 -6.39
C VAL A 244 -6.73 -13.82 -7.33
N LEU A 245 -5.56 -14.39 -7.60
CA LEU A 245 -5.42 -15.65 -8.33
C LEU A 245 -6.14 -16.79 -7.62
N ASP A 246 -5.98 -16.90 -6.30
CA ASP A 246 -6.69 -17.90 -5.49
C ASP A 246 -8.21 -17.72 -5.52
N LEU A 247 -8.71 -16.48 -5.49
CA LEU A 247 -10.15 -16.22 -5.59
C LEU A 247 -10.69 -16.62 -6.97
N ILE A 248 -9.98 -16.25 -8.05
CA ILE A 248 -10.33 -16.65 -9.41
C ILE A 248 -10.36 -18.17 -9.55
N ALA A 249 -9.33 -18.84 -9.06
CA ALA A 249 -9.23 -20.30 -9.05
C ALA A 249 -10.40 -20.95 -8.29
N SER A 250 -10.81 -20.36 -7.17
CA SER A 250 -11.95 -20.81 -6.37
C SER A 250 -13.26 -20.72 -7.14
N TYR A 251 -13.51 -19.60 -7.84
CA TYR A 251 -14.68 -19.42 -8.72
C TYR A 251 -14.68 -20.43 -9.87
N GLU A 252 -13.54 -20.61 -10.52
CA GLU A 252 -13.38 -21.53 -11.66
C GLU A 252 -13.67 -22.97 -11.24
N ASN A 253 -13.07 -23.42 -10.14
CA ASN A 253 -13.29 -24.76 -9.62
C ASN A 253 -14.72 -24.96 -9.11
N GLY A 254 -15.27 -24.00 -8.37
CA GLY A 254 -16.62 -24.06 -7.82
C GLY A 254 -17.69 -24.13 -8.90
N PHE A 255 -17.57 -23.29 -9.95
CA PHE A 255 -18.52 -23.32 -11.05
C PHE A 255 -18.37 -24.57 -11.92
N ALA A 256 -17.16 -25.09 -12.10
CA ALA A 256 -16.93 -26.36 -12.81
C ALA A 256 -17.64 -27.53 -12.13
N ASP A 257 -17.54 -27.64 -10.80
CA ASP A 257 -18.26 -28.65 -10.01
C ASP A 257 -19.77 -28.45 -10.04
N PHE A 258 -20.23 -27.19 -9.99
CA PHE A 258 -21.65 -26.86 -10.11
C PHE A 258 -22.23 -27.27 -11.46
N LEU A 259 -21.53 -26.99 -12.56
CA LEU A 259 -21.91 -27.43 -13.91
C LEU A 259 -21.98 -28.95 -14.00
N LYS A 260 -20.98 -29.66 -13.45
CA LYS A 260 -20.97 -31.13 -13.42
C LYS A 260 -22.23 -31.67 -12.75
N LYS A 261 -22.57 -31.18 -11.55
CA LYS A 261 -23.75 -31.63 -10.80
C LYS A 261 -25.05 -31.38 -11.58
N LYS A 262 -25.18 -30.21 -12.21
CA LYS A 262 -26.36 -29.85 -13.01
C LYS A 262 -26.48 -30.69 -14.27
N PHE A 263 -25.36 -31.01 -14.92
CA PHE A 263 -25.33 -31.91 -16.07
C PHE A 263 -25.74 -33.34 -15.69
N GLU A 264 -25.23 -33.86 -14.58
CA GLU A 264 -25.59 -35.20 -14.07
C GLU A 264 -27.08 -35.28 -13.66
N GLN A 265 -27.64 -34.20 -13.11
CA GLN A 265 -29.07 -34.11 -12.78
C GLN A 265 -29.98 -34.04 -14.02
N ASN A 266 -29.48 -33.52 -15.15
CA ASN A 266 -30.26 -33.33 -16.37
C ASN A 266 -30.04 -34.47 -17.39
N GLU A 267 -30.01 -35.72 -16.90
CA GLU A 267 -29.83 -36.93 -17.71
C GLU A 267 -28.59 -36.92 -18.62
N SER A 268 -27.54 -36.17 -18.24
CA SER A 268 -26.32 -35.99 -19.05
C SER A 268 -26.56 -35.34 -20.44
N ASN A 269 -27.59 -34.52 -20.56
CA ASN A 269 -27.81 -33.70 -21.74
C ASN A 269 -26.87 -32.47 -21.75
N PRO A 270 -26.15 -32.19 -22.87
CA PRO A 270 -25.28 -31.02 -22.97
C PRO A 270 -26.03 -29.71 -22.73
N ILE A 271 -25.47 -28.87 -21.85
CA ILE A 271 -26.06 -27.59 -21.44
C ILE A 271 -25.82 -26.57 -22.55
N ARG A 272 -26.85 -25.82 -22.95
CA ARG A 272 -26.69 -24.71 -23.91
C ARG A 272 -25.95 -23.55 -23.25
N LEU A 273 -25.25 -22.73 -24.03
CA LEU A 273 -24.55 -21.56 -23.48
C LEU A 273 -25.51 -20.59 -22.75
N SER A 274 -26.74 -20.42 -23.25
CA SER A 274 -27.77 -19.62 -22.57
C SER A 274 -28.13 -20.17 -21.19
N GLU A 275 -28.27 -21.49 -21.08
CA GLU A 275 -28.56 -22.18 -19.82
C GLU A 275 -27.36 -22.09 -18.87
N ALA A 276 -26.14 -22.30 -19.37
CA ALA A 276 -24.92 -22.13 -18.58
C ALA A 276 -24.79 -20.70 -18.00
N ASN A 277 -25.22 -19.68 -18.75
CA ASN A 277 -25.27 -18.31 -18.25
C ASN A 277 -26.29 -18.12 -17.11
N LEU A 278 -27.43 -18.82 -17.16
CA LEU A 278 -28.41 -18.84 -16.07
C LEU A 278 -27.87 -19.59 -14.85
N LEU A 279 -27.25 -20.75 -15.07
CA LEU A 279 -26.59 -21.53 -14.02
C LEU A 279 -25.46 -20.75 -13.35
N PHE A 280 -24.72 -19.92 -14.09
CA PHE A 280 -23.73 -19.04 -13.50
C PHE A 280 -24.36 -18.02 -12.56
N HIS A 281 -25.52 -17.45 -12.94
CA HIS A 281 -26.23 -16.52 -12.08
C HIS A 281 -26.78 -17.22 -10.82
N GLU A 282 -27.29 -18.44 -10.96
CA GLU A 282 -27.71 -19.28 -9.83
C GLU A 282 -26.52 -19.57 -8.89
N PHE A 283 -25.37 -19.97 -9.43
CA PHE A 283 -24.14 -20.18 -8.67
C PHE A 283 -23.70 -18.92 -7.92
N GLU A 284 -23.73 -17.76 -8.58
CA GLU A 284 -23.37 -16.49 -7.97
C GLU A 284 -24.27 -16.14 -6.80
N GLN A 285 -25.60 -16.30 -6.94
CA GLN A 285 -26.55 -16.07 -5.85
C GLN A 285 -26.33 -17.02 -4.67
N LEU A 286 -26.11 -18.32 -4.95
CA LEU A 286 -25.89 -19.33 -3.90
C LEU A 286 -24.60 -19.10 -3.12
N THR A 287 -23.60 -18.47 -3.74
CA THR A 287 -22.28 -18.26 -3.16
C THR A 287 -21.99 -16.81 -2.77
N GLU A 288 -22.96 -15.91 -2.95
CA GLU A 288 -22.78 -14.47 -2.75
C GLU A 288 -22.28 -14.14 -1.35
N GLN A 289 -22.98 -14.64 -0.33
CA GLN A 289 -22.65 -14.39 1.08
C GLN A 289 -21.31 -15.01 1.50
N LEU A 290 -20.90 -16.10 0.84
CA LEU A 290 -19.61 -16.76 1.08
C LEU A 290 -18.46 -15.95 0.49
N TYR A 291 -18.64 -15.43 -0.74
CA TYR A 291 -17.58 -14.74 -1.46
C TYR A 291 -17.55 -13.23 -1.23
N GLU A 292 -18.60 -12.58 -0.70
CA GLU A 292 -18.60 -11.11 -0.53
C GLU A 292 -17.36 -10.59 0.22
N PRO A 293 -16.98 -11.14 1.40
CA PRO A 293 -15.79 -10.67 2.10
C PRO A 293 -14.50 -10.85 1.29
N LEU A 294 -14.42 -11.93 0.49
CA LEU A 294 -13.27 -12.23 -0.35
C LEU A 294 -13.22 -11.32 -1.59
N LYS A 295 -14.38 -11.00 -2.18
CA LYS A 295 -14.52 -10.04 -3.27
C LYS A 295 -14.15 -8.64 -2.82
N GLU A 296 -14.66 -8.18 -1.67
CA GLU A 296 -14.30 -6.87 -1.10
C GLU A 296 -12.81 -6.78 -0.84
N LYS A 297 -12.22 -7.79 -0.19
CA LYS A 297 -10.78 -7.84 0.02
C LYS A 297 -10.01 -7.78 -1.30
N ALA A 298 -10.39 -8.58 -2.30
CA ALA A 298 -9.75 -8.55 -3.62
C ALA A 298 -9.85 -7.16 -4.28
N ARG A 299 -11.01 -6.50 -4.19
CA ARG A 299 -11.22 -5.14 -4.74
C ARG A 299 -10.31 -4.11 -4.06
N VAL A 300 -10.23 -4.11 -2.73
CA VAL A 300 -9.34 -3.22 -1.97
C VAL A 300 -7.89 -3.46 -2.33
N LEU A 301 -7.45 -4.73 -2.36
CA LEU A 301 -6.07 -5.08 -2.69
C LEU A 301 -5.69 -4.63 -4.10
N MET A 302 -6.55 -4.90 -5.08
CA MET A 302 -6.32 -4.51 -6.47
C MET A 302 -6.24 -2.99 -6.60
N ALA A 303 -7.26 -2.26 -6.14
CA ALA A 303 -7.33 -0.81 -6.26
C ALA A 303 -6.15 -0.12 -5.56
N THR A 304 -5.83 -0.55 -4.34
CA THR A 304 -4.79 0.07 -3.52
C THR A 304 -3.38 -0.26 -4.02
N ARG A 305 -3.10 -1.55 -4.29
CA ARG A 305 -1.77 -2.00 -4.69
C ARG A 305 -1.44 -1.58 -6.13
N ASP A 306 -2.40 -1.64 -7.07
CA ASP A 306 -2.15 -1.20 -8.45
C ASP A 306 -1.95 0.31 -8.52
N MET A 307 -2.72 1.11 -7.76
CA MET A 307 -2.51 2.55 -7.69
C MET A 307 -1.11 2.87 -7.12
N ALA A 308 -0.75 2.26 -5.99
CA ALA A 308 0.48 2.63 -5.30
C ALA A 308 1.74 2.07 -5.96
N PHE A 309 1.70 0.84 -6.48
CA PHE A 309 2.88 0.19 -7.02
C PHE A 309 2.99 0.34 -8.53
N ARG A 310 1.89 0.44 -9.27
CA ARG A 310 1.88 0.47 -10.74
C ARG A 310 1.44 1.80 -11.34
N ASP A 311 1.07 2.77 -10.51
CA ASP A 311 0.46 4.03 -10.94
C ASP A 311 -0.77 3.78 -11.84
N ALA A 312 -1.58 2.78 -11.47
CA ALA A 312 -2.71 2.30 -12.25
C ALA A 312 -4.02 2.46 -11.49
N LEU A 313 -4.89 3.35 -11.98
CA LEU A 313 -6.18 3.64 -11.37
C LEU A 313 -7.30 2.77 -11.96
N HIS A 314 -8.01 2.07 -11.09
CA HIS A 314 -9.24 1.34 -11.41
C HIS A 314 -10.47 2.21 -11.10
N GLU A 315 -11.00 2.91 -12.11
CA GLU A 315 -12.13 3.84 -11.92
C GLU A 315 -13.35 3.20 -11.23
N LYS A 316 -13.66 1.94 -11.53
CA LYS A 316 -14.80 1.22 -10.92
C LYS A 316 -14.52 0.73 -9.50
N LEU A 317 -13.25 0.74 -9.09
CA LEU A 317 -12.81 0.32 -7.76
C LEU A 317 -12.27 1.50 -6.94
N LYS A 318 -12.43 2.75 -7.39
CA LYS A 318 -11.90 3.93 -6.70
C LYS A 318 -12.36 4.05 -5.24
N ASP A 319 -13.58 3.63 -4.95
CA ASP A 319 -14.16 3.71 -3.60
C ASP A 319 -13.57 2.63 -2.66
N TYR A 320 -12.80 1.68 -3.21
CA TYR A 320 -12.07 0.66 -2.47
C TYR A 320 -10.58 1.01 -2.25
N ILE A 321 -10.13 2.18 -2.69
CA ILE A 321 -8.76 2.63 -2.47
C ILE A 321 -8.56 2.92 -0.99
N ASP A 322 -7.56 2.27 -0.41
CA ASP A 322 -7.10 2.48 0.96
C ASP A 322 -5.58 2.77 0.97
N THR A 323 -4.98 2.85 2.15
CA THR A 323 -3.53 3.00 2.31
C THR A 323 -2.82 1.66 2.20
N VAL A 324 -1.68 1.64 1.50
CA VAL A 324 -0.81 0.46 1.44
C VAL A 324 -0.29 0.13 2.84
N SER A 325 -0.28 -1.16 3.18
CA SER A 325 0.28 -1.63 4.45
C SER A 325 1.80 -1.75 4.39
N LEU A 326 2.47 -1.69 5.55
CA LEU A 326 3.91 -1.96 5.62
C LEU A 326 4.25 -3.40 5.20
N ASP A 327 3.34 -4.34 5.46
CA ASP A 327 3.49 -5.72 5.03
C ASP A 327 3.49 -5.84 3.49
N ASP A 328 2.65 -5.07 2.78
CA ASP A 328 2.67 -5.02 1.32
C ASP A 328 3.99 -4.44 0.80
N ILE A 329 4.48 -3.36 1.43
CA ILE A 329 5.78 -2.78 1.09
C ILE A 329 6.90 -3.82 1.26
N ASP A 330 6.96 -4.50 2.40
CA ASP A 330 8.02 -5.48 2.67
C ASP A 330 7.96 -6.67 1.69
N LYS A 331 6.73 -7.09 1.38
CA LYS A 331 6.40 -8.20 0.47
C LYS A 331 6.80 -7.93 -0.99
N PHE A 332 6.59 -6.72 -1.50
CA PHE A 332 6.79 -6.40 -2.91
C PHE A 332 8.07 -5.60 -3.21
N LEU A 333 8.59 -4.88 -2.22
CA LEU A 333 9.72 -3.96 -2.38
C LEU A 333 10.80 -4.08 -1.30
N GLY A 334 10.48 -4.69 -0.15
CA GLY A 334 11.40 -4.82 0.98
C GLY A 334 12.19 -6.12 0.99
N GLU A 335 12.42 -6.66 2.20
CA GLU A 335 13.37 -7.77 2.40
C GLU A 335 12.81 -9.10 1.92
N LYS A 336 11.48 -9.27 1.96
CA LYS A 336 10.81 -10.48 1.46
C LYS A 336 10.68 -10.51 -0.05
N SER A 337 10.88 -9.38 -0.70
CA SER A 337 10.79 -9.27 -2.15
C SER A 337 11.99 -9.91 -2.83
N LYS A 338 11.74 -10.85 -3.74
CA LYS A 338 12.77 -11.52 -4.55
C LYS A 338 12.42 -11.46 -6.03
N ALA A 339 13.41 -11.57 -6.91
CA ALA A 339 13.13 -11.71 -8.35
C ALA A 339 12.42 -13.05 -8.61
N LEU A 340 11.58 -13.11 -9.66
CA LEU A 340 10.84 -14.33 -9.97
C LEU A 340 11.80 -15.49 -10.27
N GLU A 341 12.89 -15.23 -10.99
CA GLU A 341 13.91 -16.21 -11.33
C GLU A 341 14.54 -16.82 -10.08
N GLU A 342 14.88 -16.00 -9.09
CA GLU A 342 15.42 -16.44 -7.80
C GLU A 342 14.41 -17.34 -7.07
N ARG A 343 13.13 -16.93 -7.04
CA ARG A 343 12.06 -17.73 -6.42
C ARG A 343 11.89 -19.08 -7.09
N ILE A 344 11.96 -19.13 -8.42
CA ILE A 344 11.85 -20.39 -9.17
C ILE A 344 13.02 -21.31 -8.83
N VAL A 345 14.25 -20.78 -8.75
CA VAL A 345 15.43 -21.55 -8.39
C VAL A 345 15.31 -22.12 -6.97
N GLU A 346 14.88 -21.31 -6.00
CA GLU A 346 14.66 -21.75 -4.62
C GLU A 346 13.60 -22.86 -4.50
N ASN A 347 12.55 -22.80 -5.32
CA ASN A 347 11.44 -23.76 -5.29
C ASN A 347 11.59 -24.89 -6.31
N LYS A 348 12.72 -24.99 -7.02
CA LYS A 348 12.92 -25.92 -8.14
C LYS A 348 12.64 -27.38 -7.77
N GLU A 349 13.10 -27.82 -6.61
CA GLU A 349 12.91 -29.20 -6.15
C GLU A 349 11.44 -29.56 -5.88
N ILE A 350 10.64 -28.58 -5.45
CA ILE A 350 9.20 -28.75 -5.23
C ILE A 350 8.51 -28.94 -6.58
N PHE A 351 8.89 -28.14 -7.58
CA PHE A 351 8.34 -28.27 -8.93
C PHE A 351 8.73 -29.59 -9.60
N ILE A 352 9.96 -30.07 -9.41
CA ILE A 352 10.37 -31.39 -9.92
C ILE A 352 9.48 -32.49 -9.30
N ARG A 353 9.27 -32.46 -7.98
CA ARG A 353 8.39 -33.42 -7.30
C ARG A 353 6.93 -33.37 -7.75
N LEU A 354 6.43 -32.19 -8.12
CA LEU A 354 5.06 -32.01 -8.62
C LEU A 354 4.91 -32.44 -10.08
N LYS A 355 5.98 -32.39 -10.89
CA LYS A 355 5.99 -32.88 -12.27
C LYS A 355 5.96 -34.42 -12.33
N ASP A 356 6.59 -35.07 -11.35
CA ASP A 356 6.71 -36.53 -11.29
C ASP A 356 5.48 -37.21 -10.63
N ARG A 357 4.44 -36.43 -10.29
CA ARG A 357 3.11 -36.89 -9.87
C ARG A 357 2.11 -36.68 -11.00
#